data_AF-A0A0F9D3G2-F1
#
_entry.id   AF-A0A0F9D3G2-F1
#
_cell.length_a   1.000
_cell.length_b   1.000
_cell.length_c   1.000
_cell.angle_alpha   90.00
_cell.angle_beta   90.00
_cell.angle_gamma   90.00
#
_symmetry.space_group_name_H-M   'P 1'
#
loop_
_entity.id
_entity.type
_entity.pdbx_description
1 polymer ?
#
loop_
_entity_poly.entity_id
_entity_poly.type
_entity_poly.pdbx_seq_one_letter_code
_entity_poly.pdbx_strand_id
1 'polypeptide(L)'
;MTQDTAEKAPPTLQELEGKVQRLTTQVANDSKAVQSATDAHARAVKSGDVDAALAASDTRSTALRTAEKSASQLKTATNAVNSQKLTANAGKRADVHDAMRGDKSVVGHVNALFTLGAEWVKLEKGEDGTLTINSGGADIKAPRKSGGGGGGSRGTASWDVDGKSYTSRELIEEHADMLTDKVREHFDSGNFRAFSMTREAERIHGLLTSGN
;
A
#
# COMPACT_ATOMS: atom_id res chain seq x y z
N MET A 1 -10.49 -24.58 -17.58
CA MET A 1 -10.59 -23.22 -18.16
C MET A 1 -9.44 -22.40 -17.60
N THR A 2 -8.47 -22.04 -18.44
CA THR A 2 -7.38 -21.14 -18.07
C THR A 2 -7.91 -19.70 -18.15
N GLN A 3 -8.04 -19.06 -17.00
CA GLN A 3 -8.50 -17.69 -16.91
C GLN A 3 -7.33 -16.78 -17.29
N ASP A 4 -7.38 -16.18 -18.47
CA ASP A 4 -6.48 -15.10 -18.89
C ASP A 4 -6.58 -13.97 -17.86
N THR A 5 -5.62 -13.89 -16.94
CA THR A 5 -5.32 -12.67 -16.20
C THR A 5 -4.71 -11.68 -17.19
N ALA A 6 -5.56 -11.01 -17.95
CA ALA A 6 -5.17 -9.83 -18.72
C ALA A 6 -4.56 -8.82 -17.74
N GLU A 7 -3.24 -8.68 -17.81
CA GLU A 7 -2.46 -7.78 -17.00
C GLU A 7 -2.97 -6.35 -17.24
N LYS A 8 -3.79 -5.84 -16.32
CA LYS A 8 -4.39 -4.51 -16.46
C LYS A 8 -3.24 -3.51 -16.52
N ALA A 9 -3.13 -2.80 -17.63
CA ALA A 9 -2.10 -1.79 -17.82
C ALA A 9 -2.05 -0.83 -16.62
N PRO A 10 -0.85 -0.41 -16.19
CA PRO A 10 -0.72 0.52 -15.08
C PRO A 10 -1.50 1.80 -15.37
N PRO A 11 -2.16 2.40 -14.36
CA PRO A 11 -2.96 3.60 -14.56
C PRO A 11 -2.11 4.75 -15.13
N THR A 12 -2.71 5.48 -16.06
CA THR A 12 -2.12 6.67 -16.65
C THR A 12 -2.07 7.84 -15.65
N LEU A 13 -1.22 8.83 -15.92
CA LEU A 13 -1.11 10.02 -15.08
C LEU A 13 -2.45 10.76 -14.95
N GLN A 14 -3.17 10.89 -16.05
CA GLN A 14 -4.47 11.55 -16.08
C GLN A 14 -5.52 10.81 -15.24
N GLU A 15 -5.51 9.46 -15.25
CA GLU A 15 -6.40 8.66 -14.41
C GLU A 15 -6.06 8.81 -12.92
N LEU A 16 -4.78 8.89 -12.57
CA LEU A 16 -4.32 9.12 -11.20
C LEU A 16 -4.68 10.54 -10.72
N GLU A 17 -4.49 11.56 -11.54
CA GLU A 17 -4.87 12.94 -11.22
C GLU A 17 -6.39 13.08 -11.06
N GLY A 18 -7.18 12.47 -11.95
CA GLY A 18 -8.63 12.40 -11.79
C GLY A 18 -9.05 11.65 -10.52
N LYS A 19 -8.31 10.61 -10.12
CA LYS A 19 -8.53 9.90 -8.85
C LYS A 19 -8.20 10.78 -7.64
N VAL A 20 -7.11 11.54 -7.68
CA VAL A 20 -6.77 12.51 -6.63
C VAL A 20 -7.88 13.54 -6.49
N GLN A 21 -8.37 14.12 -7.59
CA GLN A 21 -9.46 15.10 -7.55
C GLN A 21 -10.72 14.53 -6.89
N ARG A 22 -11.15 13.32 -7.29
CA ARG A 22 -12.30 12.64 -6.67
C ARG A 22 -12.10 12.39 -5.18
N LEU A 23 -10.92 11.89 -4.79
CA LEU A 23 -10.60 11.62 -3.37
C LEU A 23 -10.49 12.90 -2.53
N THR A 24 -10.01 14.00 -3.10
CA THR A 24 -10.02 15.31 -2.45
C THR A 24 -11.43 15.77 -2.13
N THR A 25 -12.36 15.65 -3.09
CA THR A 25 -13.78 15.94 -2.85
C THR A 25 -14.37 15.00 -1.79
N GLN A 26 -14.03 13.70 -1.84
CA GLN A 26 -14.48 12.72 -0.86
C GLN A 26 -14.01 13.08 0.56
N VAL A 27 -12.73 13.40 0.75
CA VAL A 27 -12.18 13.82 2.05
C VAL A 27 -12.87 15.06 2.59
N ALA A 28 -13.17 16.04 1.72
CA ALA A 28 -13.91 17.24 2.14
C ALA A 28 -15.34 16.89 2.59
N ASN A 29 -16.02 15.97 1.91
CA ASN A 29 -17.35 15.51 2.29
C ASN A 29 -17.33 14.70 3.58
N ASP A 30 -16.38 13.79 3.74
CA ASP A 30 -16.23 12.97 4.94
C ASP A 30 -15.89 13.84 6.17
N SER A 31 -15.10 14.90 5.99
CA SER A 31 -14.82 15.88 7.06
C SER A 31 -16.10 16.59 7.52
N LYS A 32 -16.97 16.99 6.58
CA LYS A 32 -18.29 17.58 6.92
C LYS A 32 -19.20 16.58 7.64
N ALA A 33 -19.16 15.30 7.23
CA ALA A 33 -19.92 14.24 7.88
C ALA A 33 -19.43 13.98 9.31
N VAL A 34 -18.11 13.97 9.54
CA VAL A 34 -17.51 13.90 10.88
C VAL A 34 -17.95 15.05 11.75
N GLN A 35 -17.95 16.28 11.22
CA GLN A 35 -18.40 17.44 11.98
C GLN A 35 -19.88 17.35 12.35
N SER A 36 -20.73 16.97 11.39
CA SER A 36 -22.17 16.76 11.63
C SER A 36 -22.44 15.67 12.68
N ALA A 37 -21.70 14.55 12.61
CA ALA A 37 -21.83 13.46 13.59
C ALA A 37 -21.32 13.88 14.98
N THR A 38 -20.26 14.70 15.03
CA THR A 38 -19.74 15.24 16.29
C THR A 38 -20.72 16.21 16.94
N ASP A 39 -21.36 17.08 16.15
CA ASP A 39 -22.39 18.00 16.64
C ASP A 39 -23.64 17.25 17.12
N ALA A 40 -24.07 16.21 16.38
CA ALA A 40 -25.18 15.35 16.78
C ALA A 40 -24.89 14.63 18.11
N HIS A 41 -23.69 14.05 18.25
CA HIS A 41 -23.23 13.44 19.50
C HIS A 41 -23.22 14.46 20.65
N ALA A 42 -22.71 15.66 20.44
CA ALA A 42 -22.69 16.70 21.46
C ALA A 42 -24.11 17.11 21.90
N ARG A 43 -25.08 17.16 20.98
CA ARG A 43 -26.49 17.44 21.31
C ARG A 43 -27.14 16.29 22.09
N ALA A 44 -26.88 15.04 21.70
CA ALA A 44 -27.41 13.86 22.38
C ALA A 44 -26.86 13.72 23.81
N VAL A 45 -25.56 14.00 24.00
CA VAL A 45 -24.97 14.04 25.35
C VAL A 45 -25.63 15.14 26.20
N LYS A 46 -25.91 16.31 25.62
CA LYS A 46 -26.56 17.43 26.33
C LYS A 46 -28.02 17.17 26.67
N SER A 47 -28.74 16.34 25.92
CA SER A 47 -30.14 16.00 26.20
C SER A 47 -30.30 15.03 27.36
N GLY A 48 -29.21 14.39 27.82
CA GLY A 48 -29.24 13.43 28.94
C GLY A 48 -29.85 12.07 28.57
N ASP A 49 -30.14 11.84 27.29
CA ASP A 49 -30.63 10.56 26.77
C ASP A 49 -29.41 9.68 26.44
N VAL A 50 -29.17 8.69 27.29
CA VAL A 50 -28.01 7.78 27.19
C VAL A 50 -28.07 6.94 25.92
N ASP A 51 -29.24 6.47 25.51
CA ASP A 51 -29.39 5.62 24.32
C ASP A 51 -29.15 6.44 23.05
N ALA A 52 -29.67 7.68 23.00
CA ALA A 52 -29.38 8.60 21.92
C ALA A 52 -27.90 8.99 21.85
N ALA A 53 -27.24 9.17 23.00
CA ALA A 53 -25.81 9.48 23.06
C ALA A 53 -24.94 8.30 22.56
N LEU A 54 -25.30 7.07 22.92
CA LEU A 54 -24.61 5.86 22.45
C LEU A 54 -24.76 5.68 20.94
N ALA A 55 -25.97 5.80 20.41
CA ALA A 55 -26.22 5.70 18.96
C ALA A 55 -25.48 6.79 18.16
N ALA A 56 -25.43 8.02 18.69
CA ALA A 56 -24.68 9.11 18.09
C ALA A 56 -23.15 8.89 18.18
N SER A 57 -22.66 8.21 19.22
CA SER A 57 -21.25 7.86 19.39
C SER A 57 -20.79 6.83 18.36
N ASP A 58 -21.61 5.81 18.09
CA ASP A 58 -21.35 4.81 17.05
C ASP A 58 -21.33 5.45 15.64
N THR A 59 -22.28 6.36 15.40
CA THR A 59 -22.34 7.14 14.15
C THR A 59 -21.08 7.98 13.98
N ARG A 60 -20.65 8.69 15.03
CA ARG A 60 -19.41 9.49 15.03
C ARG A 60 -18.18 8.62 14.78
N SER A 61 -18.09 7.46 15.44
CA SER A 61 -16.97 6.52 15.26
C SER A 61 -16.89 5.99 13.83
N THR A 62 -18.04 5.72 13.20
CA THR A 62 -18.12 5.28 11.80
C THR A 62 -17.71 6.39 10.83
N ALA A 63 -18.13 7.63 11.09
CA ALA A 63 -17.74 8.79 10.29
C ALA A 63 -16.22 9.02 10.35
N LEU A 64 -15.61 8.91 11.54
CA LEU A 64 -14.16 9.04 11.73
C LEU A 64 -13.38 7.98 10.95
N ARG A 65 -13.74 6.70 11.08
CA ARG A 65 -13.09 5.61 10.33
C ARG A 65 -13.20 5.79 8.82
N THR A 66 -14.33 6.30 8.33
CA THR A 66 -14.54 6.58 6.91
C THR A 66 -13.62 7.70 6.44
N ALA A 67 -13.54 8.80 7.20
CA ALA A 67 -12.65 9.92 6.90
C ALA A 67 -11.17 9.51 6.90
N GLU A 68 -10.73 8.70 7.87
CA GLU A 68 -9.37 8.16 7.92
C GLU A 68 -9.04 7.32 6.68
N LYS A 69 -9.97 6.46 6.26
CA LYS A 69 -9.82 5.63 5.07
C LYS A 69 -9.67 6.50 3.82
N SER A 70 -10.53 7.49 3.63
CA SER A 70 -10.47 8.40 2.49
C SER A 70 -9.19 9.23 2.48
N ALA A 71 -8.74 9.70 3.64
CA ALA A 71 -7.46 10.42 3.77
C ALA A 71 -6.26 9.53 3.40
N SER A 72 -6.24 8.27 3.86
CA SER A 72 -5.20 7.31 3.49
C SER A 72 -5.20 6.99 1.99
N GLN A 73 -6.38 6.88 1.38
CA GLN A 73 -6.53 6.66 -0.05
C GLN A 73 -6.03 7.88 -0.85
N LEU A 74 -6.38 9.09 -0.42
CA LEU A 74 -5.91 10.33 -1.03
C LEU A 74 -4.38 10.41 -0.98
N LYS A 75 -3.77 10.20 0.20
CA LYS A 75 -2.31 10.17 0.35
C LYS A 75 -1.65 9.19 -0.63
N THR A 76 -2.21 7.99 -0.75
CA THR A 76 -1.68 6.96 -1.65
C THR A 76 -1.79 7.39 -3.12
N ALA A 77 -2.92 7.98 -3.53
CA ALA A 77 -3.12 8.45 -4.89
C ALA A 77 -2.19 9.63 -5.23
N THR A 78 -2.01 10.58 -4.30
CA THR A 78 -1.07 11.70 -4.46
C THR A 78 0.36 11.21 -4.62
N ASN A 79 0.78 10.24 -3.79
CA ASN A 79 2.12 9.65 -3.92
C ASN A 79 2.31 8.93 -5.27
N ALA A 80 1.27 8.29 -5.80
CA ALA A 80 1.32 7.66 -7.11
C ALA A 80 1.48 8.68 -8.25
N VAL A 81 0.75 9.81 -8.20
CA VAL A 81 0.92 10.94 -9.14
C VAL A 81 2.35 11.47 -9.09
N ASN A 82 2.87 11.74 -7.90
CA ASN A 82 4.23 12.24 -7.72
C ASN A 82 5.27 11.26 -8.28
N SER A 83 5.14 9.98 -7.98
CA SER A 83 6.01 8.92 -8.50
C SER A 83 6.00 8.86 -10.03
N GLN A 84 4.84 9.02 -10.68
CA GLN A 84 4.74 8.95 -12.13
C GLN A 84 5.31 10.20 -12.81
N LYS A 85 5.07 11.40 -12.24
CA LYS A 85 5.70 12.65 -12.70
C LYS A 85 7.22 12.59 -12.60
N LEU A 86 7.72 12.05 -11.49
CA LEU A 86 9.16 11.88 -11.26
C LEU A 86 9.78 10.86 -12.22
N THR A 87 9.08 9.76 -12.52
CA THR A 87 9.54 8.77 -13.51
C THR A 87 9.64 9.38 -14.91
N ALA A 88 8.64 10.16 -15.31
CA ALA A 88 8.65 10.87 -16.60
C ALA A 88 9.80 11.87 -16.72
N ASN A 89 10.27 12.43 -15.60
CA ASN A 89 11.33 13.43 -15.54
C ASN A 89 12.72 12.85 -15.20
N ALA A 90 12.87 11.54 -15.03
CA ALA A 90 14.12 10.92 -14.58
C ALA A 90 15.31 11.23 -15.51
N GLY A 91 15.13 11.12 -16.83
CA GLY A 91 16.16 11.47 -17.82
C GLY A 91 16.59 12.93 -17.73
N LYS A 92 15.62 13.85 -17.69
CA LYS A 92 15.89 15.30 -17.58
C LYS A 92 16.62 15.67 -16.29
N ARG A 93 16.37 14.94 -15.19
CA ARG A 93 17.08 15.15 -13.93
C ARG A 93 18.53 14.67 -14.00
N ALA A 94 18.79 13.57 -14.69
CA ALA A 94 20.16 13.11 -14.96
C ALA A 94 20.92 14.14 -15.81
N ASP A 95 20.28 14.68 -16.85
CA ASP A 95 20.88 15.75 -17.68
C ASP A 95 21.27 16.98 -16.84
N VAL A 96 20.42 17.38 -15.88
CA VAL A 96 20.72 18.50 -14.96
C VAL A 96 21.84 18.14 -13.98
N HIS A 97 21.91 16.89 -13.50
CA HIS A 97 23.04 16.43 -12.68
C HIS A 97 24.35 16.49 -13.46
N ASP A 98 24.37 16.04 -14.71
CA ASP A 98 25.55 16.08 -15.57
C ASP A 98 25.99 17.52 -15.86
N ALA A 99 25.03 18.40 -16.17
CA ALA A 99 25.28 19.83 -16.36
C ALA A 99 25.88 20.48 -15.10
N MET A 100 25.37 20.14 -13.91
CA MET A 100 25.83 20.68 -12.63
C MET A 100 27.22 20.16 -12.22
N ARG A 101 27.70 19.05 -12.81
CA ARG A 101 29.11 18.62 -12.68
C ARG A 101 30.04 19.46 -13.56
N GLY A 102 29.56 19.95 -14.71
CA GLY A 102 30.33 20.76 -15.66
C GLY A 102 30.28 22.27 -15.40
N ASP A 103 29.15 22.78 -14.91
CA ASP A 103 28.90 24.18 -14.60
C ASP A 103 28.69 24.36 -13.08
N LYS A 104 29.43 25.30 -12.48
CA LYS A 104 29.40 25.61 -11.04
C LYS A 104 28.19 26.46 -10.64
N SER A 105 27.26 26.76 -11.56
CA SER A 105 26.02 27.49 -11.28
C SER A 105 25.02 26.67 -10.46
N VAL A 106 25.26 26.56 -9.16
CA VAL A 106 24.45 25.72 -8.24
C VAL A 106 22.98 26.15 -8.20
N VAL A 107 22.71 27.45 -8.18
CA VAL A 107 21.34 27.98 -8.01
C VAL A 107 20.44 27.65 -9.19
N GLY A 108 20.93 27.81 -10.42
CA GLY A 108 20.15 27.53 -11.63
C GLY A 108 19.77 26.05 -11.74
N HIS A 109 20.72 25.16 -11.47
CA HIS A 109 20.50 23.72 -11.54
C HIS A 109 19.59 23.20 -10.42
N VAL A 110 19.71 23.72 -9.20
CA VAL A 110 18.80 23.38 -8.10
C VAL A 110 17.35 23.79 -8.42
N ASN A 111 17.14 25.00 -8.95
CA ASN A 111 15.80 25.45 -9.35
C ASN A 111 15.21 24.60 -10.50
N ALA A 112 16.05 24.18 -11.44
CA ALA A 112 15.64 23.26 -12.51
C ALA A 112 15.23 21.89 -11.95
N LEU A 113 15.98 21.33 -10.98
CA LEU A 113 15.63 20.07 -10.31
C LEU A 113 14.31 20.16 -9.55
N PHE A 114 14.04 21.27 -8.86
CA PHE A 114 12.75 21.50 -8.19
C PHE A 114 11.59 21.64 -9.18
N THR A 115 11.80 22.32 -10.30
CA THR A 115 10.80 22.39 -11.40
C THR A 115 10.48 21.00 -11.96
N LEU A 116 11.48 20.10 -11.98
CA LEU A 116 11.32 18.71 -12.40
C LEU A 116 10.73 17.79 -11.31
N GLY A 117 10.39 18.34 -10.14
CA GLY A 117 9.67 17.66 -9.07
C GLY A 117 10.52 17.15 -7.91
N ALA A 118 11.82 17.47 -7.86
CA ALA A 118 12.60 17.21 -6.64
C ALA A 118 12.06 18.04 -5.46
N GLU A 119 12.15 17.51 -4.24
CA GLU A 119 11.89 18.23 -2.99
C GLU A 119 13.19 18.55 -2.24
N TRP A 120 14.26 17.79 -2.50
CA TRP A 120 15.59 18.02 -1.95
C TRP A 120 16.69 17.79 -3.00
N VAL A 121 17.80 18.50 -2.83
CA VAL A 121 19.05 18.31 -3.58
C VAL A 121 20.18 18.24 -2.56
N LYS A 122 21.04 17.22 -2.66
CA LYS A 122 22.20 16.98 -1.82
C LYS A 122 23.44 17.03 -2.70
N LEU A 123 24.41 17.83 -2.28
CA LEU A 123 25.70 18.02 -2.93
C LEU A 123 26.77 17.48 -1.99
N GLU A 124 27.50 16.46 -2.43
CA GLU A 124 28.57 15.83 -1.65
C GLU A 124 29.89 15.97 -2.41
N LYS A 125 30.95 16.29 -1.68
CA LYS A 125 32.31 16.29 -2.24
C LYS A 125 32.90 14.88 -2.08
N GLY A 126 33.29 14.27 -3.19
CA GLY A 126 34.03 13.01 -3.21
C GLY A 126 35.47 13.19 -2.72
N GLU A 127 36.08 12.11 -2.26
CA GLU A 127 37.47 12.08 -1.77
C GLU A 127 38.48 12.49 -2.85
N ASP A 128 38.15 12.25 -4.11
CA ASP A 128 38.90 12.60 -5.32
C ASP A 128 38.68 14.06 -5.79
N GLY A 129 37.90 14.84 -5.04
CA GLY A 129 37.54 16.22 -5.42
C GLY A 129 36.39 16.33 -6.41
N THR A 130 35.72 15.22 -6.77
CA THR A 130 34.50 15.24 -7.58
C THR A 130 33.29 15.72 -6.80
N LEU A 131 32.24 16.15 -7.52
CA LEU A 131 30.96 16.52 -6.94
C LEU A 131 29.93 15.42 -7.22
N THR A 132 29.41 14.80 -6.15
CA THR A 132 28.26 13.90 -6.23
C THR A 132 27.00 14.72 -6.01
N ILE A 133 26.13 14.75 -7.01
CA ILE A 133 24.82 15.41 -6.92
C ILE A 133 23.75 14.33 -6.80
N ASN A 134 22.99 14.40 -5.71
CA ASN A 134 21.81 13.59 -5.48
C ASN A 134 20.59 14.51 -5.40
N SER A 135 19.44 14.07 -5.90
CA SER A 135 18.18 14.77 -5.62
C SER A 135 17.05 13.78 -5.40
N GLY A 136 16.07 14.17 -4.59
CA GLY A 136 14.91 13.32 -4.31
C GLY A 136 13.73 14.13 -3.80
N GLY A 137 12.65 13.45 -3.42
CA GLY A 137 11.38 14.06 -3.01
C GLY A 137 10.21 13.11 -3.26
N ALA A 138 9.23 13.12 -2.36
CA ALA A 138 8.11 12.19 -2.20
C ALA A 138 8.52 10.71 -2.34
N ASP A 139 8.90 10.07 -1.21
CA ASP A 139 9.20 8.64 -1.08
C ASP A 139 9.57 7.95 -2.41
N ILE A 140 10.77 8.22 -2.90
CA ILE A 140 11.35 7.50 -4.04
C ILE A 140 11.67 6.08 -3.56
N LYS A 141 10.64 5.27 -3.42
CA LYS A 141 10.82 3.85 -3.66
C LYS A 141 10.87 3.75 -5.17
N ALA A 142 12.03 3.33 -5.69
CA ALA A 142 12.12 2.88 -7.08
C ALA A 142 10.83 2.10 -7.39
N PRO A 143 10.15 2.33 -8.52
CA PRO A 143 9.06 1.47 -8.92
C PRO A 143 9.62 0.06 -8.78
N ARG A 144 9.02 -0.75 -7.89
CA ARG A 144 9.50 -2.11 -7.66
C ARG A 144 9.69 -2.67 -9.05
N LYS A 145 10.94 -3.00 -9.39
CA LYS A 145 11.31 -3.56 -10.68
C LYS A 145 10.19 -4.55 -11.01
N SER A 146 9.59 -4.46 -12.20
CA SER A 146 8.73 -5.52 -12.70
C SER A 146 9.61 -6.75 -12.99
N GLY A 147 10.27 -7.25 -11.95
CA GLY A 147 10.79 -8.60 -11.88
C GLY A 147 9.56 -9.47 -11.69
N GLY A 148 9.40 -10.41 -12.61
CA GLY A 148 8.19 -11.19 -12.79
C GLY A 148 7.59 -11.71 -11.49
N GLY A 149 6.26 -11.66 -11.43
CA GLY A 149 5.47 -12.69 -10.75
C GLY A 149 5.85 -12.98 -9.30
N GLY A 150 6.16 -11.96 -8.51
CA GLY A 150 6.27 -12.06 -7.06
C GLY A 150 5.14 -11.29 -6.41
N GLY A 151 3.90 -11.57 -6.82
CA GLY A 151 2.70 -10.98 -6.23
C GLY A 151 2.74 -11.26 -4.73
N GLY A 152 3.09 -10.23 -3.95
CA GLY A 152 2.98 -10.23 -2.51
C GLY A 152 1.51 -10.39 -2.17
N SER A 153 1.10 -11.65 -2.08
CA SER A 153 -0.15 -12.07 -1.50
C SER A 153 -0.17 -11.48 -0.09
N ARG A 154 -1.10 -10.56 0.12
CA ARG A 154 -1.53 -10.22 1.46
C ARG A 154 -2.07 -11.50 2.09
N GLY A 155 -1.20 -12.24 2.79
CA GLY A 155 -1.62 -13.25 3.75
C GLY A 155 -1.63 -14.72 3.31
N THR A 156 -0.82 -15.16 2.34
CA THR A 156 -0.51 -16.60 2.26
C THR A 156 0.88 -16.81 2.84
N ALA A 157 0.93 -17.37 4.05
CA ALA A 157 2.17 -17.94 4.57
C ALA A 157 2.71 -18.97 3.56
N SER A 158 4.03 -18.97 3.40
CA SER A 158 4.76 -19.96 2.61
C SER A 158 5.38 -20.99 3.55
N TRP A 159 5.27 -22.26 3.19
CA TRP A 159 5.74 -23.40 3.97
C TRP A 159 6.71 -24.19 3.12
N ASP A 160 7.93 -24.43 3.61
CA ASP A 160 8.93 -25.23 2.90
C ASP A 160 8.98 -26.64 3.51
N VAL A 161 8.70 -27.65 2.68
CA VAL A 161 8.79 -29.08 3.03
C VAL A 161 9.62 -29.77 1.96
N ASP A 162 10.68 -30.47 2.35
CA ASP A 162 11.58 -31.24 1.47
C ASP A 162 12.08 -30.48 0.22
N GLY A 163 12.35 -29.18 0.37
CA GLY A 163 12.86 -28.32 -0.71
C GLY A 163 11.80 -27.85 -1.70
N LYS A 164 10.51 -28.14 -1.46
CA LYS A 164 9.36 -27.59 -2.19
C LYS A 164 8.66 -26.54 -1.32
N SER A 165 8.32 -25.41 -1.95
CA SER A 165 7.62 -24.30 -1.28
C SER A 165 6.13 -24.36 -1.60
N TYR A 166 5.30 -24.21 -0.58
CA TYR A 166 3.85 -24.31 -0.64
C TYR A 166 3.20 -23.04 -0.11
N THR A 167 2.08 -22.62 -0.69
CA THR A 167 1.12 -21.77 0.03
C THR A 167 0.39 -22.59 1.11
N SER A 168 -0.21 -21.92 2.11
CA SER A 168 -1.04 -22.63 3.10
C SER A 168 -2.13 -23.50 2.50
N ARG A 169 -2.68 -23.12 1.33
CA ARG A 169 -3.70 -23.92 0.65
C ARG A 169 -3.09 -25.17 0.03
N GLU A 170 -2.02 -25.01 -0.74
CA GLU A 170 -1.36 -26.12 -1.43
C GLU A 170 -0.82 -27.16 -0.43
N LEU A 171 -0.28 -26.72 0.70
CA LEU A 171 0.17 -27.64 1.75
C LEU A 171 -1.00 -28.46 2.33
N ILE A 172 -2.15 -27.82 2.57
CA ILE A 172 -3.34 -28.51 3.07
C ILE A 172 -3.94 -29.45 2.01
N GLU A 173 -3.92 -29.07 0.74
CA GLU A 173 -4.42 -29.92 -0.37
C GLU A 173 -3.54 -31.16 -0.57
N GLU A 174 -2.21 -31.01 -0.49
CA GLU A 174 -1.26 -32.12 -0.69
C GLU A 174 -1.21 -33.06 0.52
N HIS A 175 -1.49 -32.56 1.73
CA HIS A 175 -1.51 -33.33 2.97
C HIS A 175 -2.92 -33.37 3.58
N ALA A 176 -3.94 -33.47 2.73
CA ALA A 176 -5.33 -33.49 3.16
C ALA A 176 -5.62 -34.66 4.10
N ASP A 177 -4.86 -35.76 4.00
CA ASP A 177 -4.87 -36.93 4.88
C ASP A 177 -4.56 -36.58 6.34
N MET A 178 -3.72 -35.57 6.59
CA MET A 178 -3.32 -35.12 7.92
C MET A 178 -4.38 -34.24 8.61
N LEU A 179 -5.45 -33.85 7.91
CA LEU A 179 -6.56 -33.08 8.49
C LEU A 179 -7.45 -33.93 9.40
N THR A 180 -7.96 -33.31 10.45
CA THR A 180 -9.09 -33.88 11.21
C THR A 180 -10.37 -33.86 10.37
N ASP A 181 -11.29 -34.81 10.59
CA ASP A 181 -12.55 -34.91 9.82
C ASP A 181 -13.32 -33.59 9.77
N LYS A 182 -13.37 -32.86 10.90
CA LYS A 182 -14.05 -31.57 11.00
C LYS A 182 -13.38 -30.45 10.18
N VAL A 183 -12.05 -30.43 10.13
CA VAL A 183 -11.32 -29.44 9.32
C VAL A 183 -11.42 -29.79 7.84
N ARG A 184 -11.39 -31.08 7.49
CA ARG A 184 -11.62 -31.56 6.12
C ARG A 184 -13.01 -31.15 5.62
N GLU A 185 -14.06 -31.33 6.41
CA GLU A 185 -15.41 -30.87 6.09
C GLU A 185 -15.48 -29.35 5.81
N HIS A 186 -14.81 -28.53 6.63
CA HIS A 186 -14.76 -27.08 6.42
C HIS A 186 -13.91 -26.67 5.21
N PHE A 187 -12.85 -27.41 4.92
CA PHE A 187 -12.00 -27.20 3.77
C PHE A 187 -12.77 -27.50 2.47
N ASP A 188 -13.41 -28.67 2.39
CA ASP A 188 -14.18 -29.12 1.22
C ASP A 188 -15.40 -28.24 0.95
N SER A 189 -16.04 -27.73 2.01
CA SER A 189 -17.18 -26.79 1.88
C SER A 189 -16.77 -25.35 1.54
N GLY A 190 -15.47 -25.03 1.48
CA GLY A 190 -14.96 -23.68 1.24
C GLY A 190 -15.27 -22.69 2.38
N ASN A 191 -15.65 -23.18 3.56
CA ASN A 191 -15.99 -22.35 4.71
C ASN A 191 -14.75 -21.95 5.52
N PHE A 192 -13.87 -21.17 4.90
CA PHE A 192 -12.60 -20.70 5.48
C PHE A 192 -12.77 -19.67 6.63
N ARG A 193 -14.00 -19.38 7.04
CA ARG A 193 -14.31 -18.63 8.26
C ARG A 193 -14.34 -19.51 9.50
N ALA A 194 -14.61 -20.82 9.33
CA ALA A 194 -14.73 -21.78 10.42
C ALA A 194 -13.37 -22.26 10.94
N PHE A 195 -12.28 -22.04 10.19
CA PHE A 195 -10.92 -22.39 10.61
C PHE A 195 -9.88 -21.46 9.94
N SER A 196 -8.69 -21.37 10.54
CA SER A 196 -7.58 -20.60 9.98
C SER A 196 -6.69 -21.51 9.14
N MET A 197 -6.67 -21.28 7.82
CA MET A 197 -5.78 -22.00 6.91
C MET A 197 -4.30 -21.87 7.29
N THR A 198 -3.89 -20.70 7.78
CA THR A 198 -2.49 -20.48 8.19
C THR A 198 -2.11 -21.33 9.40
N ARG A 199 -2.97 -21.43 10.42
CA ARG A 199 -2.69 -22.27 11.59
C ARG A 199 -2.71 -23.77 11.27
N GLU A 200 -3.59 -24.18 10.37
CA GLU A 200 -3.66 -25.59 9.99
C GLU A 200 -2.43 -26.00 9.15
N ALA A 201 -2.01 -25.14 8.23
CA ALA A 201 -0.77 -25.34 7.48
C ALA A 201 0.46 -25.31 8.41
N GLU A 202 0.50 -24.46 9.43
CA GLU A 202 1.55 -24.45 10.46
C GLU A 202 1.65 -25.78 11.21
N ARG A 203 0.49 -26.36 11.57
CA ARG A 203 0.43 -27.67 12.25
C ARG A 203 0.94 -28.80 11.35
N ILE A 204 0.49 -28.84 10.09
CA ILE A 204 0.92 -29.84 9.11
C ILE A 204 2.43 -29.70 8.85
N HIS A 205 2.90 -28.48 8.61
CA HIS A 205 4.32 -28.17 8.42
C HIS A 205 5.16 -28.61 9.63
N GLY A 206 4.68 -28.30 10.84
CA GLY A 206 5.29 -28.76 12.08
C GLY A 206 5.44 -30.28 12.10
N LEU A 207 4.40 -31.04 11.80
CA LEU A 207 4.45 -32.52 11.76
C LEU A 207 5.39 -33.08 10.68
N LEU A 208 5.53 -32.39 9.55
CA LEU A 208 6.40 -32.81 8.45
C LEU A 208 7.88 -32.48 8.70
N THR A 209 8.15 -31.43 9.48
CA THR A 209 9.53 -30.92 9.72
C THR A 209 10.08 -31.24 11.11
N SER A 210 9.21 -31.48 12.09
CA SER A 210 9.59 -32.04 13.39
C SER A 210 9.78 -33.55 13.19
N GLY A 211 10.98 -33.96 12.78
CA GLY A 211 11.30 -35.33 12.41
C GLY A 211 10.74 -36.39 13.36
N ASN A 212 9.98 -37.32 12.77
CA ASN A 212 10.02 -38.73 13.17
C ASN A 212 11.15 -39.42 12.42
#